data_AF-X1L184-F1
#
_entry.id   AF-X1L184-F1
#
_cell.length_a   1.000
_cell.length_b   1.000
_cell.length_c   1.000
_cell.angle_alpha   90.00
_cell.angle_beta   90.00
_cell.angle_gamma   90.00
#
_symmetry.space_group_name_H-M   'P 1'
#
loop_
_entity.id
_entity.type
_entity.pdbx_description
1 polymer ?
#
loop_
_entity_poly.entity_id
_entity_poly.type
_entity_poly.pdbx_seq_one_letter_code
_entity_poly.pdbx_strand_id
1 'polypeptide(L)'
;NIPVDMLLSKEHAGHCREKIDSNKAMLPSIPSSYAGDSDTVYVTAVDENSNAVSFISSIYLPFGSGMVVDGTGIVLQNRGKSFSLDPNHFNKIEPHKRPMHTIIPGMVFKDGNFLMSFGVMGGDMQPQGHVQFLINLIDFKMNLQEAVDAPRIRHMGGNGSLSRRWNAERDRIRPPEKRPPYPSINASGQPSRWGSGDLLG
;
A
#
# COMPACT_ATOMS: atom_id res chain seq x y z
N ASN A 1 -19.00 -15.69 3.79
CA ASN A 1 -18.37 -15.25 2.53
C ASN A 1 -18.35 -13.72 2.52
N ILE A 2 -17.28 -13.07 2.05
CA ILE A 2 -17.22 -11.59 1.99
C ILE A 2 -17.83 -11.16 0.64
N PRO A 3 -18.79 -10.21 0.60
CA PRO A 3 -19.49 -9.83 -0.63
C PRO A 3 -18.65 -8.88 -1.50
N VAL A 4 -17.58 -9.39 -2.10
CA VAL A 4 -16.58 -8.61 -2.85
C VAL A 4 -17.21 -7.80 -3.99
N ASP A 5 -18.08 -8.42 -4.80
CA ASP A 5 -18.72 -7.74 -5.94
C ASP A 5 -19.57 -6.55 -5.50
N MET A 6 -20.29 -6.69 -4.39
CA MET A 6 -21.07 -5.60 -3.80
C MET A 6 -20.14 -4.48 -3.31
N LEU A 7 -19.08 -4.82 -2.57
CA LEU A 7 -18.12 -3.85 -2.02
C LEU A 7 -17.38 -3.06 -3.12
N LEU A 8 -17.16 -3.67 -4.29
CA LEU A 8 -16.51 -3.05 -5.44
C LEU A 8 -17.48 -2.37 -6.41
N SER A 9 -18.79 -2.49 -6.20
CA SER A 9 -19.79 -1.93 -7.10
C SER A 9 -19.80 -0.39 -7.08
N LYS A 10 -20.12 0.21 -8.23
CA LYS A 10 -20.28 1.68 -8.35
C LYS A 10 -21.43 2.20 -7.49
N GLU A 11 -22.48 1.39 -7.32
CA GLU A 11 -23.63 1.71 -6.49
C GLU A 11 -23.25 1.79 -5.00
N HIS A 12 -22.50 0.82 -4.48
CA HIS A 12 -21.98 0.88 -3.11
C HIS A 12 -21.04 2.08 -2.92
N ALA A 13 -20.15 2.34 -3.89
CA ALA A 13 -19.29 3.51 -3.85
C ALA A 13 -20.08 4.84 -3.83
N GLY A 14 -21.22 4.91 -4.52
CA GLY A 14 -22.16 6.03 -4.47
C GLY A 14 -22.71 6.25 -3.06
N HIS A 15 -23.26 5.20 -2.44
CA HIS A 15 -23.75 5.26 -1.05
C HIS A 15 -22.66 5.62 -0.04
N CYS A 16 -21.42 5.17 -0.24
CA CYS A 16 -20.29 5.59 0.60
C CYS A 16 -19.97 7.08 0.44
N ARG A 17 -20.05 7.61 -0.79
CA ARG A 17 -19.77 9.01 -1.10
C ARG A 17 -20.78 9.97 -0.48
N GLU A 18 -22.06 9.60 -0.45
CA GLU A 18 -23.13 10.39 0.19
C GLU A 18 -22.88 10.65 1.68
N LYS A 19 -22.07 9.81 2.33
CA LYS A 19 -21.71 9.96 3.74
C LYS A 19 -20.54 10.91 3.99
N ILE A 20 -19.90 11.43 2.93
CA ILE A 20 -18.75 12.34 3.03
C ILE A 20 -19.27 13.77 3.09
N ASP A 21 -19.02 14.44 4.21
CA ASP A 21 -19.24 15.88 4.37
C ASP A 21 -17.89 16.60 4.34
N SER A 22 -17.71 17.50 3.36
CA SER A 22 -16.47 18.27 3.22
C SER A 22 -16.20 19.24 4.36
N ASN A 23 -17.23 19.60 5.15
CA ASN A 23 -17.14 20.53 6.27
C ASN A 23 -17.06 19.80 7.62
N LYS A 24 -17.25 18.49 7.66
CA LYS A 24 -17.34 17.75 8.93
C LYS A 24 -16.82 16.31 8.81
N ALA A 25 -15.79 16.00 9.58
CA ALA A 25 -15.33 14.62 9.74
C ALA A 25 -16.39 13.77 10.44
N MET A 26 -16.67 12.59 9.90
CA MET A 26 -17.56 11.62 10.54
C MET A 26 -16.92 11.05 11.81
N LEU A 27 -17.73 10.84 12.84
CA LEU A 27 -17.29 10.08 14.02
C LEU A 27 -17.00 8.63 13.62
N PRO A 28 -15.90 8.04 14.10
CA PRO A 28 -15.58 6.66 13.79
C PRO A 28 -16.68 5.72 14.29
N SER A 29 -17.24 4.92 13.38
CA SER A 29 -18.28 3.94 13.69
C SER A 29 -17.74 2.65 14.30
N ILE A 30 -16.42 2.43 14.23
CA ILE A 30 -15.73 1.24 14.75
C ILE A 30 -14.45 1.71 15.48
N PRO A 31 -14.11 1.13 16.65
CA PRO A 31 -12.83 1.37 17.30
C PRO A 31 -11.65 1.15 16.35
N SER A 32 -10.58 1.91 16.54
CA SER A 32 -9.36 1.71 15.76
C SER A 32 -8.86 0.27 15.92
N SER A 33 -8.61 -0.40 14.81
CA SER A 33 -7.93 -1.69 14.74
C SER A 33 -6.40 -1.54 14.62
N TYR A 34 -5.87 -0.35 14.91
CA TYR A 34 -4.44 -0.06 14.83
C TYR A 34 -3.65 -1.03 15.73
N ALA A 35 -2.87 -1.90 15.09
CA ALA A 35 -2.14 -2.96 15.76
C ALA A 35 -0.69 -2.59 16.11
N GLY A 36 -0.29 -1.32 15.91
CA GLY A 36 1.08 -0.83 16.04
C GLY A 36 1.76 -0.61 14.68
N ASP A 37 3.06 -0.26 14.72
CA ASP A 37 3.91 -0.27 13.54
C ASP A 37 4.16 -1.72 13.10
N SER A 38 3.86 -2.02 11.84
CA SER A 38 4.18 -3.32 11.22
C SER A 38 5.44 -3.19 10.41
N ASP A 39 6.23 -4.26 10.35
CA ASP A 39 7.37 -4.35 9.45
C ASP A 39 7.06 -5.33 8.30
N THR A 40 7.30 -4.88 7.09
CA THR A 40 6.93 -5.58 5.86
C THR A 40 7.94 -5.21 4.79
N VAL A 41 8.38 -6.19 4.01
CA VAL A 41 9.25 -5.97 2.85
C VAL A 41 8.43 -6.17 1.59
N TYR A 42 8.48 -5.16 0.71
CA TYR A 42 7.95 -5.21 -0.64
C TYR A 42 9.13 -5.25 -1.63
N VAL A 43 9.03 -6.12 -2.63
CA VAL A 43 9.98 -6.23 -3.73
C VAL A 43 9.22 -6.33 -5.03
N THR A 44 9.73 -5.66 -6.05
CA THR A 44 9.23 -5.82 -7.41
C THR A 44 10.37 -6.06 -8.39
N ALA A 45 10.10 -6.89 -9.39
CA ALA A 45 11.02 -7.21 -10.47
C ALA A 45 10.24 -7.34 -11.77
N VAL A 46 10.83 -6.86 -12.86
CA VAL A 46 10.32 -7.03 -14.23
C VAL A 46 11.50 -7.49 -15.09
N ASP A 47 11.32 -8.55 -15.86
CA ASP A 47 12.35 -9.08 -16.76
C ASP A 47 12.19 -8.58 -18.21
N GLU A 48 13.13 -8.95 -19.07
CA GLU A 48 13.13 -8.57 -20.49
C GLU A 48 11.97 -9.20 -21.30
N ASN A 49 11.38 -10.28 -20.80
CA ASN A 49 10.25 -10.96 -21.40
C ASN A 49 8.90 -10.40 -20.90
N SER A 50 8.93 -9.27 -20.18
CA SER A 50 7.77 -8.64 -19.55
C SER A 50 7.08 -9.49 -18.48
N ASN A 51 7.76 -10.48 -17.91
CA ASN A 51 7.28 -11.10 -16.68
C ASN A 51 7.46 -10.12 -15.53
N ALA A 52 6.39 -9.86 -14.79
CA ALA A 52 6.39 -8.94 -13.67
C ALA A 52 6.01 -9.65 -12.37
N VAL A 53 6.74 -9.32 -11.30
CA VAL A 53 6.47 -9.80 -9.95
C VAL A 53 6.23 -8.62 -9.03
N SER A 54 5.09 -8.65 -8.34
CA SER A 54 4.77 -7.78 -7.21
C SER A 54 4.73 -8.66 -5.97
N PHE A 55 5.83 -8.67 -5.22
CA PHE A 55 6.04 -9.59 -4.10
C PHE A 55 6.10 -8.83 -2.78
N ILE A 56 5.47 -9.39 -1.76
CA ILE A 56 5.42 -8.79 -0.44
C ILE A 56 5.41 -9.87 0.62
N SER A 57 6.26 -9.72 1.62
CA SER A 57 6.42 -10.69 2.70
C SER A 57 6.58 -9.98 4.04
N SER A 58 6.01 -10.56 5.09
CA SER A 58 6.02 -9.99 6.44
C SER A 58 5.71 -11.04 7.48
N ILE A 59 6.50 -11.03 8.56
CA ILE A 59 6.24 -11.77 9.81
C ILE A 59 5.26 -11.04 10.75
N TYR A 60 4.59 -10.00 10.23
CA TYR A 60 3.61 -9.09 10.83
C TYR A 60 4.20 -7.91 11.62
N LEU A 61 4.42 -8.06 12.92
CA LEU A 61 5.10 -7.02 13.70
C LEU A 61 6.63 -7.16 13.57
N PRO A 62 7.43 -6.14 13.91
CA PRO A 62 8.88 -6.26 13.97
C PRO A 62 9.29 -7.50 14.78
N PHE A 63 10.19 -8.33 14.22
CA PHE A 63 10.62 -9.62 14.78
C PHE A 63 9.50 -10.66 15.03
N GLY A 64 8.30 -10.46 14.47
CA GLY A 64 7.20 -11.41 14.54
C GLY A 64 6.82 -11.74 15.98
N SER A 65 6.89 -13.01 16.34
CA SER A 65 6.61 -13.49 17.70
C SER A 65 7.76 -13.26 18.69
N GLY A 66 8.96 -12.89 18.20
CA GLY A 66 10.19 -12.92 18.98
C GLY A 66 10.79 -14.32 19.18
N MET A 67 10.10 -15.37 18.73
CA MET A 67 10.59 -16.74 18.80
C MET A 67 11.43 -17.09 17.57
N VAL A 68 12.60 -17.69 17.80
CA VAL A 68 13.50 -18.19 16.76
C VAL A 68 13.62 -19.70 16.93
N VAL A 69 13.50 -20.44 15.83
CA VAL A 69 13.70 -21.90 15.88
C VAL A 69 15.18 -22.21 16.12
N ASP A 70 15.47 -22.95 17.18
CA ASP A 70 16.83 -23.24 17.66
C ASP A 70 17.76 -23.71 16.54
N GLY A 71 18.92 -23.06 16.42
CA GLY A 71 19.96 -23.40 15.44
C GLY A 71 19.67 -23.02 13.98
N THR A 72 18.50 -22.44 13.67
CA THR A 72 18.11 -22.17 12.26
C THR A 72 18.11 -20.70 11.86
N GLY A 73 17.99 -19.78 12.82
CA GLY A 73 17.77 -18.35 12.53
C GLY A 73 16.37 -18.02 11.98
N ILE A 74 15.45 -18.98 11.93
CA ILE A 74 14.09 -18.76 11.42
C ILE A 74 13.24 -18.12 12.52
N VAL A 75 12.87 -16.86 12.33
CA VAL A 75 11.96 -16.12 13.21
C VAL A 75 10.50 -16.48 12.87
N LEU A 76 9.71 -16.86 13.87
CA LEU A 76 8.31 -17.23 13.68
C LEU A 76 7.41 -15.98 13.64
N GLN A 77 6.50 -15.92 12.67
CA GLN A 77 5.52 -14.83 12.54
C GLN A 77 4.51 -14.80 13.69
N ASN A 78 3.97 -13.62 14.00
CA ASN A 78 2.85 -13.45 14.94
C ASN A 78 1.54 -13.05 14.25
N ARG A 79 1.35 -13.43 12.98
CA ARG A 79 0.19 -13.10 12.15
C ARG A 79 -1.16 -13.47 12.77
N GLY A 80 -1.19 -14.48 13.65
CA GLY A 80 -2.38 -14.87 14.40
C GLY A 80 -3.00 -13.74 15.23
N LYS A 81 -2.23 -12.71 15.62
CA LYS A 81 -2.73 -11.49 16.28
C LYS A 81 -3.78 -10.74 15.45
N SER A 82 -3.85 -10.98 14.14
CA SER A 82 -4.86 -10.37 13.29
C SER A 82 -6.25 -11.03 13.39
N PHE A 83 -6.43 -12.14 14.12
CA PHE A 83 -7.76 -12.68 14.39
C PHE A 83 -8.54 -11.80 15.39
N SER A 84 -9.86 -11.79 15.25
CA SER A 84 -10.77 -11.31 16.29
C SER A 84 -11.01 -12.41 17.33
N LEU A 85 -11.20 -12.01 18.59
CA LEU A 85 -11.68 -12.89 19.66
C LEU A 85 -13.21 -12.81 19.85
N ASP A 86 -13.87 -11.90 19.15
CA ASP A 86 -15.34 -11.83 19.13
C ASP A 86 -15.90 -13.00 18.28
N PRO A 87 -16.70 -13.91 18.88
CA PRO A 87 -17.25 -15.07 18.18
C PRO A 87 -18.23 -14.71 17.05
N ASN A 88 -18.74 -13.48 17.03
CA ASN A 88 -19.64 -12.98 15.98
C ASN A 88 -18.91 -12.28 14.82
N HIS A 89 -17.61 -12.01 14.96
CA HIS A 89 -16.84 -11.34 13.92
C HIS A 89 -16.46 -12.32 12.79
N PHE A 90 -16.59 -11.88 11.53
CA PHE A 90 -16.16 -12.68 10.36
C PHE A 90 -14.71 -13.19 10.41
N ASN A 91 -13.83 -12.46 11.08
CA ASN A 91 -12.40 -12.74 11.22
C ASN A 91 -12.09 -13.36 12.59
N LYS A 92 -13.05 -14.05 13.21
CA LYS A 92 -12.83 -14.84 14.43
C LYS A 92 -11.80 -15.95 14.20
N ILE A 93 -11.07 -16.30 15.26
CA ILE A 93 -10.11 -17.42 15.27
C ILE A 93 -10.81 -18.77 15.09
N GLU A 94 -10.33 -19.57 14.14
CA GLU A 94 -10.85 -20.91 13.85
C GLU A 94 -9.69 -21.83 13.40
N PRO A 95 -9.73 -23.14 13.73
CA PRO A 95 -8.74 -24.10 13.24
C PRO A 95 -8.61 -24.09 11.72
N HIS A 96 -7.39 -24.16 11.21
CA HIS A 96 -7.07 -24.16 9.77
C HIS A 96 -7.52 -22.92 8.97
N LYS A 97 -8.09 -21.91 9.63
CA LYS A 97 -8.41 -20.63 9.01
C LYS A 97 -7.16 -19.75 8.92
N ARG A 98 -7.05 -18.97 7.86
CA ARG A 98 -6.05 -17.89 7.75
C ARG A 98 -6.68 -16.60 8.28
N PRO A 99 -5.98 -15.81 9.11
CA PRO A 99 -6.50 -14.53 9.58
C PRO A 99 -6.63 -13.54 8.42
N MET A 100 -7.30 -12.41 8.65
CA MET A 100 -7.20 -11.27 7.76
C MET A 100 -5.71 -10.88 7.55
N HIS A 101 -5.32 -10.59 6.31
CA HIS A 101 -3.97 -10.18 5.97
C HIS A 101 -3.94 -8.70 5.61
N THR A 102 -2.95 -8.00 6.17
CA THR A 102 -2.66 -6.60 5.82
C THR A 102 -1.85 -6.49 4.53
N ILE A 103 -1.19 -7.58 4.12
CA ILE A 103 -0.25 -7.64 3.00
C ILE A 103 -1.00 -7.55 1.67
N ILE A 104 -0.69 -6.54 0.86
CA ILE A 104 -1.34 -6.34 -0.46
C ILE A 104 -0.32 -5.96 -1.54
N PRO A 105 0.14 -6.87 -2.42
CA PRO A 105 0.91 -6.49 -3.60
C PRO A 105 -0.02 -5.87 -4.66
N GLY A 106 0.40 -4.76 -5.27
CA GLY A 106 -0.35 -4.06 -6.32
C GLY A 106 0.23 -4.28 -7.72
N MET A 107 -0.65 -4.31 -8.72
CA MET A 107 -0.30 -4.21 -10.14
C MET A 107 -1.34 -3.32 -10.84
N VAL A 108 -0.89 -2.54 -11.82
CA VAL A 108 -1.73 -1.70 -12.68
C VAL A 108 -1.62 -2.17 -14.11
N PHE A 109 -2.78 -2.32 -14.73
CA PHE A 109 -2.92 -2.60 -16.16
C PHE A 109 -3.67 -1.44 -16.81
N LYS A 110 -3.29 -1.09 -18.04
CA LYS A 110 -3.96 -0.10 -18.88
C LYS A 110 -4.27 -0.75 -20.21
N ASP A 111 -5.55 -0.75 -20.59
CA ASP A 111 -6.03 -1.32 -21.86
C ASP A 111 -5.57 -2.79 -22.06
N GLY A 112 -5.57 -3.56 -20.96
CA GLY A 112 -5.12 -4.95 -20.94
C GLY A 112 -3.60 -5.15 -20.85
N ASN A 113 -2.80 -4.09 -20.97
CA ASN A 113 -1.34 -4.16 -20.93
C ASN A 113 -0.80 -3.85 -19.54
N PHE A 114 0.20 -4.62 -19.10
CA PHE A 114 0.90 -4.36 -17.84
C PHE A 114 1.56 -2.99 -17.89
N LEU A 115 1.28 -2.15 -16.90
CA LEU A 115 1.88 -0.81 -16.80
C LEU A 115 2.95 -0.77 -15.71
N MET A 116 2.62 -1.24 -14.51
CA MET A 116 3.56 -1.26 -13.39
C MET A 116 3.09 -2.19 -12.26
N SER A 117 4.06 -2.66 -11.48
CA SER A 117 3.88 -3.28 -10.17
C SER A 117 4.27 -2.27 -9.09
N PHE A 118 3.54 -2.26 -7.99
CA PHE A 118 3.77 -1.33 -6.90
C PHE A 118 3.34 -1.91 -5.54
N GLY A 119 3.87 -1.33 -4.48
CA GLY A 119 3.49 -1.65 -3.12
C GLY A 119 3.93 -0.55 -2.17
N VAL A 120 3.08 -0.23 -1.19
CA VAL A 120 3.42 0.71 -0.12
C VAL A 120 3.37 -0.06 1.19
N MET A 121 4.51 -0.22 1.86
CA MET A 121 4.64 -1.00 3.10
C MET A 121 4.03 -0.27 4.32
N GLY A 122 3.68 -1.02 5.37
CA GLY A 122 3.25 -0.45 6.65
C GLY A 122 1.86 -0.86 7.17
N GLY A 123 1.45 -2.12 7.01
CA GLY A 123 0.30 -2.65 7.75
C GLY A 123 -1.03 -2.13 7.23
N ASP A 124 -1.83 -1.50 8.09
CA ASP A 124 -3.07 -0.79 7.73
C ASP A 124 -2.82 0.50 6.92
N MET A 125 -1.56 0.97 6.83
CA MET A 125 -1.19 2.03 5.88
C MET A 125 -1.21 1.55 4.44
N GLN A 126 -1.01 0.24 4.16
CA GLN A 126 -0.87 -0.27 2.80
C GLN A 126 -2.04 0.16 1.87
N PRO A 127 -3.33 -0.07 2.21
CA PRO A 127 -4.43 0.36 1.33
C PRO A 127 -4.50 1.89 1.18
N GLN A 128 -4.20 2.65 2.23
CA GLN A 128 -4.20 4.12 2.19
C GLN A 128 -3.07 4.64 1.30
N GLY A 129 -1.89 4.03 1.38
CA GLY A 129 -0.72 4.35 0.58
C GLY A 129 -0.92 3.97 -0.88
N HIS A 130 -1.56 2.83 -1.16
CA HIS A 130 -1.91 2.42 -2.52
C HIS A 130 -2.80 3.46 -3.21
N VAL A 131 -3.86 3.92 -2.52
CA VAL A 131 -4.75 4.96 -3.05
C VAL A 131 -4.00 6.27 -3.28
N GLN A 132 -3.22 6.74 -2.29
CA GLN A 132 -2.44 7.98 -2.43
C GLN A 132 -1.44 7.92 -3.60
N PHE A 133 -0.72 6.80 -3.75
CA PHE A 133 0.22 6.62 -4.85
C PHE A 133 -0.48 6.64 -6.21
N LEU A 134 -1.63 5.96 -6.34
CA LEU A 134 -2.39 5.95 -7.59
C LEU A 134 -3.00 7.30 -7.92
N ILE A 135 -3.56 8.03 -6.93
CA ILE A 135 -4.07 9.39 -7.12
C ILE A 135 -2.95 10.33 -7.60
N ASN A 136 -1.75 10.23 -7.00
CA ASN A 136 -0.60 11.05 -7.41
C ASN A 136 -0.23 10.86 -8.89
N LEU A 137 -0.24 9.62 -9.36
CA LEU A 137 0.07 9.30 -10.75
C LEU A 137 -1.08 9.65 -11.71
N ILE A 138 -2.31 9.27 -11.35
CA ILE A 138 -3.47 9.30 -12.25
C ILE A 138 -4.11 10.68 -12.25
N ASP A 139 -4.35 11.27 -11.09
CA ASP A 139 -5.09 12.53 -10.97
C ASP A 139 -4.14 13.74 -10.98
N PHE A 140 -3.05 13.67 -10.20
CA PHE A 140 -2.07 14.76 -10.12
C PHE A 140 -0.96 14.70 -11.18
N LYS A 141 -0.93 13.66 -12.02
CA LYS A 141 0.02 13.50 -13.13
C LYS A 141 1.49 13.59 -12.71
N MET A 142 1.79 13.24 -11.47
CA MET A 142 3.17 13.15 -10.98
C MET A 142 3.91 12.04 -11.71
N ASN A 143 5.23 12.18 -11.86
CA ASN A 143 6.05 11.03 -12.26
C ASN A 143 6.20 10.02 -11.11
N LEU A 144 6.77 8.85 -11.37
CA LEU A 144 6.88 7.77 -10.37
C LEU A 144 7.59 8.21 -9.10
N GLN A 145 8.71 8.92 -9.24
CA GLN A 145 9.52 9.27 -8.09
C GLN A 145 8.89 10.40 -7.28
N GLU A 146 8.26 11.38 -7.94
CA GLU A 146 7.42 12.39 -7.27
C GLU A 146 6.26 11.74 -6.50
N ALA A 147 5.56 10.78 -7.11
CA ALA A 147 4.46 10.08 -6.46
C ALA A 147 4.92 9.27 -5.23
N VAL A 148 6.13 8.72 -5.27
CA VAL A 148 6.77 8.04 -4.13
C VAL A 148 7.18 9.03 -3.04
N ASP A 149 7.79 10.14 -3.41
CA ASP A 149 8.36 11.14 -2.49
C ASP A 149 7.30 12.07 -1.89
N ALA A 150 6.12 12.15 -2.50
CA ALA A 150 4.99 12.95 -2.03
C ALA A 150 4.67 12.64 -0.55
N PRO A 151 4.40 13.68 0.28
CA PRO A 151 3.98 13.51 1.66
C PRO A 151 2.73 12.64 1.76
N ARG A 152 2.68 11.76 2.77
CA ARG A 152 1.56 10.83 2.97
C ARG A 152 0.78 11.14 4.23
N ILE A 153 -0.53 10.97 4.13
CA ILE A 153 -1.46 10.98 5.25
C ILE A 153 -1.82 9.55 5.65
N ARG A 154 -1.95 9.31 6.95
CA ARG A 154 -2.48 8.06 7.50
C ARG A 154 -3.58 8.37 8.49
N HIS A 155 -4.77 7.85 8.22
CA HIS A 155 -5.89 7.83 9.14
C HIS A 155 -5.76 6.61 10.06
N MET A 156 -5.75 6.84 11.37
CA MET A 156 -5.50 5.81 12.39
C MET A 156 -6.77 5.34 13.11
N GLY A 157 -7.96 5.79 12.69
CA GLY A 157 -9.21 5.63 13.46
C GLY A 157 -9.24 6.51 14.72
N GLY A 158 -10.42 6.77 15.29
CA GLY A 158 -10.57 7.69 16.43
C GLY A 158 -10.79 9.15 16.03
N ASN A 159 -11.01 10.03 17.02
CA ASN A 159 -11.27 11.45 16.82
C ASN A 159 -10.02 12.18 16.29
N GLY A 160 -9.92 12.36 14.97
CA GLY A 160 -9.01 13.33 14.36
C GLY A 160 -7.51 12.99 14.35
N SER A 161 -7.10 11.77 14.71
CA SER A 161 -5.68 11.36 14.64
C SER A 161 -5.26 11.05 13.20
N LEU A 162 -5.00 12.11 12.44
CA LEU A 162 -4.20 12.07 11.22
C LEU A 162 -2.72 12.11 11.62
N SER A 163 -1.95 11.08 11.26
CA SER A 163 -0.50 11.17 11.32
C SER A 163 0.04 11.59 9.96
N ARG A 164 0.86 12.64 9.95
CA ARG A 164 1.73 12.97 8.81
C ARG A 164 3.05 12.23 9.02
N ARG A 165 3.38 11.30 8.14
CA ARG A 165 4.74 10.74 8.08
C ARG A 165 5.55 11.57 7.09
N TRP A 166 6.47 12.39 7.62
CA TRP A 166 7.50 13.07 6.83
C TRP A 166 8.75 12.20 6.83
N ASN A 167 9.22 11.77 5.65
CA ASN A 167 10.48 11.04 5.52
C ASN A 167 11.67 12.02 5.60
N ALA A 168 11.96 12.54 6.80
CA ALA A 168 13.04 13.51 7.04
C ALA A 168 14.44 12.96 6.68
N GLU A 169 14.62 11.64 6.66
CA GLU A 169 15.94 11.02 6.44
C GLU A 169 16.37 11.03 4.96
N ARG A 170 15.44 11.06 3.99
CA ARG A 170 15.83 11.15 2.56
C ARG A 170 16.35 12.54 2.19
N ASP A 171 15.85 13.60 2.81
CA ASP A 171 16.25 14.98 2.53
C ASP A 171 17.66 15.32 3.04
N ARG A 172 18.24 14.51 3.94
CA ARG A 172 19.65 14.67 4.36
C ARG A 172 20.65 14.22 3.30
N ILE A 173 20.23 13.42 2.32
CA ILE A 173 21.16 12.79 1.37
C ILE A 173 21.43 13.71 0.15
N ARG A 174 20.57 14.69 -0.16
CA ARG A 174 20.86 15.79 -1.12
C ARG A 174 19.84 16.94 -1.02
N PRO A 175 20.28 18.22 -1.05
CA PRO A 175 19.38 19.37 -1.13
C PRO A 175 18.47 19.30 -2.37
N PRO A 176 17.23 19.85 -2.31
CA PRO A 176 16.28 19.84 -3.43
C PRO A 176 16.88 20.40 -4.73
N GLU A 177 17.72 21.42 -4.61
CA GLU A 177 18.40 22.13 -5.70
C GLU A 177 19.46 21.29 -6.44
N LYS A 178 19.84 20.13 -5.89
CA LYS A 178 20.83 19.20 -6.47
C LYS A 178 20.20 17.86 -6.88
N ARG A 179 18.87 17.75 -6.92
CA ARG A 179 18.19 16.57 -7.46
C ARG A 179 18.20 16.66 -8.98
N PRO A 180 18.68 15.64 -9.71
CA PRO A 180 18.42 15.58 -11.14
C PRO A 180 16.90 15.58 -11.37
N PRO A 181 16.39 16.19 -12.45
CA PRO A 181 14.98 16.12 -12.77
C PRO A 181 14.55 14.66 -12.82
N TYR A 182 13.42 14.36 -12.18
CA TYR A 182 12.89 13.01 -12.14
C TYR A 182 12.55 12.56 -13.58
N PRO A 183 12.92 11.33 -13.99
CA PRO A 183 12.56 10.83 -15.30
C PRO A 183 11.04 10.77 -15.41
N SER A 184 10.47 11.47 -16.40
CA SER A 184 9.05 11.42 -16.71
C SER A 184 8.73 10.08 -17.40
N ILE A 185 7.57 9.51 -17.06
CA ILE A 185 6.99 8.39 -17.81
C ILE A 185 5.88 8.98 -18.67
N ASN A 186 6.05 8.89 -19.99
CA ASN A 186 5.03 9.22 -20.96
C ASN A 186 3.97 8.10 -21.04
N ALA A 187 2.73 8.51 -21.31
CA ALA A 187 1.51 7.70 -21.19
C ALA A 187 1.32 6.60 -22.26
N SER A 188 2.40 6.16 -22.91
CA SER A 188 2.40 5.28 -24.09
C SER A 188 2.75 3.81 -23.83
N GLY A 189 3.04 3.41 -22.58
CA GLY A 189 3.10 1.99 -22.21
C GLY A 189 4.22 1.17 -22.87
N GLN A 190 5.37 1.75 -23.18
CA GLN A 190 6.57 1.00 -23.57
C GLN A 190 7.66 1.05 -22.49
N PRO A 191 8.42 -0.04 -22.27
CA PRO A 191 9.49 -0.06 -21.30
C PRO A 191 10.64 0.84 -21.77
N SER A 192 11.00 1.85 -20.99
CA SER A 192 12.13 2.72 -21.30
C SER A 192 13.44 1.93 -21.15
N ARG A 193 14.10 1.66 -22.28
CA ARG A 193 15.54 1.41 -22.28
C ARG A 193 16.23 2.71 -21.88
N TRP A 194 17.08 2.63 -20.87
CA TRP A 194 18.02 3.71 -20.55
C TRP A 194 18.94 3.94 -21.75
N GLY A 195 18.73 5.03 -22.49
CA GLY A 195 19.66 5.46 -23.52
C GLY A 195 18.97 5.97 -24.80
N SER A 196 19.31 7.22 -25.11
CA SER A 196 19.20 7.90 -26.40
C SER A 196 17.82 8.09 -27.03
N GLY A 197 17.35 9.34 -26.95
CA GLY A 197 16.92 10.08 -28.13
C GLY A 197 15.46 9.93 -28.55
N ASP A 198 14.72 11.02 -28.34
CA ASP A 198 13.57 11.48 -29.13
C ASP A 198 12.61 10.44 -29.66
N LEU A 199 11.53 10.16 -28.91
CA LEU A 199 10.30 9.65 -29.49
C LEU A 199 9.09 10.18 -28.72
N LEU A 200 8.45 11.22 -29.24
CA LEU A 200 7.10 11.16 -29.81
C LEU A 200 6.68 12.57 -30.31
N GLY A 201 6.48 12.69 -31.62
CA GLY A 201 5.29 13.38 -32.11
C GLY A 201 4.05 12.51 -31.89
#